data_AF-A0A8B2NLF6-F1
#
_entry.id   AF-A0A8B2NLF6-F1
#
_cell.length_a   1.000
_cell.length_b   1.000
_cell.length_c   1.000
_cell.angle_alpha   90.00
_cell.angle_beta   90.00
_cell.angle_gamma   90.00
#
_symmetry.space_group_name_H-M   'P 1'
#
loop_
_entity.id
_entity.type
_entity.pdbx_description
1 polymer ?
#
loop_
_entity_poly.entity_id
_entity_poly.type
_entity_poly.pdbx_seq_one_letter_code
_entity_poly.pdbx_strand_id
1 'polypeptide(L)'
;MLTSSRATDTSAASRGAWREAPVAGGSAAHNAHHGETSPSGDDGRGLIEAVRLADEVGVPPSVLTYLEARLPDVHSIVDGRRRYYRSADAALLAGCAELLYGEGRSFREVMGFLRNGRAKAVAKRGWALLRHVEAVAPPVAAAAPPARAIPPDALVRHRGRPTAPKSPADPAITVDPSSILAELIECVRVLEAAR
;
A
#
# COMPACT_ATOMS: atom_id res chain seq x y z
N MET A 1 -61.81 31.14 -7.94
CA MET A 1 -62.17 29.83 -7.35
C MET A 1 -61.49 28.75 -8.18
N LEU A 2 -60.41 28.13 -7.67
CA LEU A 2 -60.38 26.74 -7.13
C LEU A 2 -60.67 25.70 -8.26
N THR A 3 -59.84 24.71 -8.63
CA THR A 3 -58.92 23.77 -7.95
C THR A 3 -58.03 23.13 -9.03
N SER A 4 -56.71 22.89 -8.91
CA SER A 4 -55.92 21.89 -8.14
C SER A 4 -56.00 20.43 -8.63
N SER A 5 -54.85 19.73 -8.63
CA SER A 5 -54.55 18.27 -8.76
C SER A 5 -54.30 17.69 -10.17
N ARG A 6 -53.33 16.79 -10.43
CA ARG A 6 -52.20 16.15 -9.70
C ARG A 6 -51.36 15.41 -10.78
N ALA A 7 -50.05 15.65 -10.92
CA ALA A 7 -48.91 14.79 -10.56
C ALA A 7 -48.99 13.26 -10.82
N THR A 8 -47.97 12.75 -11.53
CA THR A 8 -47.11 11.53 -11.32
C THR A 8 -46.62 11.03 -12.70
N ASP A 9 -45.39 10.57 -12.94
CA ASP A 9 -44.16 10.36 -12.18
C ASP A 9 -42.98 10.17 -13.17
N THR A 10 -41.77 10.13 -12.63
CA THR A 10 -40.59 9.39 -13.12
C THR A 10 -39.52 10.15 -13.93
N SER A 11 -38.58 10.72 -13.17
CA SER A 11 -37.14 10.40 -13.18
C SER A 11 -36.36 10.42 -14.51
N ALA A 12 -35.46 11.41 -14.64
CA ALA A 12 -34.00 11.19 -14.65
C ALA A 12 -33.29 12.52 -14.96
N ALA A 13 -32.66 13.11 -13.95
CA ALA A 13 -31.90 14.34 -14.11
C ALA A 13 -30.65 14.10 -14.97
N SER A 14 -30.65 14.77 -16.12
CA SER A 14 -29.53 14.97 -17.02
C SER A 14 -28.41 15.78 -16.34
N ARG A 15 -27.21 15.20 -16.37
CA ARG A 15 -25.94 15.79 -16.88
C ARG A 15 -25.69 17.29 -16.65
N GLY A 16 -24.53 17.59 -16.06
CA GLY A 16 -23.82 18.84 -16.30
C GLY A 16 -22.54 18.91 -15.49
N ALA A 17 -21.37 18.77 -16.14
CA ALA A 17 -20.59 19.91 -16.58
C ALA A 17 -19.75 20.50 -15.43
N TRP A 18 -18.55 19.93 -15.22
CA TRP A 18 -17.47 20.64 -14.57
C TRP A 18 -17.04 21.78 -15.51
N ARG A 19 -17.63 22.98 -15.31
CA ARG A 19 -17.17 24.21 -15.95
C ARG A 19 -15.92 24.70 -15.23
N GLU A 20 -14.88 24.95 -16.00
CA GLU A 20 -13.77 25.81 -15.63
C GLU A 20 -14.26 27.27 -15.52
N ALA A 21 -13.79 27.98 -14.50
CA ALA A 21 -13.87 29.44 -14.42
C ALA A 21 -12.51 29.96 -13.91
N PRO A 22 -11.94 31.02 -14.51
CA PRO A 22 -10.65 31.59 -14.13
C PRO A 22 -10.81 32.74 -13.14
N VAL A 23 -9.84 32.94 -12.22
CA VAL A 23 -9.59 34.25 -11.63
C VAL A 23 -8.08 34.49 -11.51
N ALA A 24 -7.65 35.65 -12.00
CA ALA A 24 -6.30 36.14 -11.91
C ALA A 24 -6.09 36.95 -10.63
N GLY A 25 -4.85 36.90 -10.10
CA GLY A 25 -4.19 38.05 -9.47
C GLY A 25 -4.38 38.26 -7.96
N GLY A 26 -3.26 38.18 -7.23
CA GLY A 26 -2.96 39.16 -6.18
C GLY A 26 -2.86 38.67 -4.74
N SER A 27 -1.61 38.62 -4.28
CA SER A 27 -1.15 39.08 -2.95
C SER A 27 -1.30 38.17 -1.72
N ALA A 28 -0.11 37.76 -1.26
CA ALA A 28 0.37 37.81 0.12
C ALA A 28 -0.41 37.09 1.24
N ALA A 29 0.32 36.12 1.78
CA ALA A 29 0.52 35.86 3.20
C ALA A 29 -0.16 34.60 3.76
N HIS A 30 0.69 33.88 4.52
CA HIS A 30 0.38 32.82 5.48
C HIS A 30 0.11 31.42 4.90
N ASN A 31 1.17 30.62 4.80
CA ASN A 31 1.24 29.43 5.66
C ASN A 31 2.69 29.01 5.89
N ALA A 32 3.28 29.64 6.90
CA ALA A 32 4.36 29.04 7.66
C ALA A 32 3.75 28.07 8.68
N HIS A 33 4.50 27.00 8.98
CA HIS A 33 4.30 26.00 10.04
C HIS A 33 3.39 24.81 9.71
N HIS A 34 4.01 23.71 9.29
CA HIS A 34 3.96 22.45 10.06
C HIS A 34 5.31 21.76 9.93
N GLY A 35 6.30 22.35 10.59
CA GLY A 35 7.34 21.57 11.23
C GLY A 35 6.75 21.06 12.54
N GLU A 36 6.16 19.87 12.52
CA GLU A 36 5.89 19.08 13.72
C GLU A 36 6.60 17.74 13.55
N THR A 37 7.90 17.80 13.81
CA THR A 37 8.65 16.63 14.25
C THR A 37 8.14 16.24 15.64
N SER A 38 7.19 15.30 15.73
CA SER A 38 6.96 14.35 16.85
C SER A 38 5.53 13.79 16.81
N PRO A 39 5.29 12.53 17.23
CA PRO A 39 5.92 11.88 18.37
C PRO A 39 7.19 11.14 17.98
N SER A 40 8.25 11.43 18.72
CA SER A 40 9.28 10.46 19.06
C SER A 40 8.62 9.28 19.80
N GLY A 41 7.88 8.45 19.06
CA GLY A 41 7.47 7.12 19.48
C GLY A 41 8.62 6.17 19.23
N ASP A 42 9.67 6.30 20.03
CA ASP A 42 10.52 5.17 20.30
C ASP A 42 9.66 4.23 21.16
N ASP A 43 9.03 3.23 20.55
CA ASP A 43 8.34 2.16 21.28
C ASP A 43 9.33 1.28 22.09
N GLY A 44 10.57 1.75 22.27
CA GLY A 44 11.73 1.02 22.81
C GLY A 44 12.23 -0.06 21.85
N ARG A 45 11.57 -0.24 20.70
CA ARG A 45 11.95 -1.15 19.64
C ARG A 45 12.65 -0.28 18.60
N GLY A 46 13.97 -0.40 18.51
CA GLY A 46 14.80 0.41 17.61
C GLY A 46 14.45 0.31 16.12
N LEU A 47 15.45 0.45 15.25
CA LEU A 47 15.22 0.48 13.81
C LEU A 47 15.16 -0.93 13.21
N ILE A 48 14.29 -1.14 12.23
CA ILE A 48 14.21 -2.39 11.48
C ILE A 48 14.74 -2.16 10.07
N GLU A 49 15.71 -2.96 9.65
CA GLU A 49 16.23 -2.89 8.28
C GLU A 49 15.16 -3.33 7.27
N ALA A 50 14.99 -2.57 6.19
CA ALA A 50 13.97 -2.81 5.16
C ALA A 50 14.07 -4.20 4.51
N VAL A 51 15.30 -4.70 4.30
CA VAL A 51 15.52 -6.05 3.75
C VAL A 51 15.03 -7.10 4.75
N ARG A 52 15.38 -6.96 6.03
CA ARG A 52 14.93 -7.89 7.07
C ARG A 52 13.41 -7.87 7.24
N LEU A 53 12.80 -6.69 7.16
CA LEU A 53 11.35 -6.52 7.19
C LEU A 53 10.69 -7.21 5.99
N ALA A 54 11.25 -7.04 4.80
CA ALA A 54 10.79 -7.68 3.57
C ALA A 54 10.85 -9.21 3.68
N ASP A 55 11.96 -9.76 4.19
CA ASP A 55 12.15 -11.20 4.38
C ASP A 55 11.12 -11.78 5.37
N GLU A 56 10.87 -11.11 6.50
CA GLU A 56 9.91 -11.59 7.52
C GLU A 56 8.47 -11.60 6.99
N VAL A 57 8.08 -10.56 6.24
CA VAL A 57 6.74 -10.43 5.68
C VAL A 57 6.58 -11.28 4.40
N GLY A 58 7.68 -11.74 3.82
CA GLY A 58 7.68 -12.53 2.59
C GLY A 58 7.38 -11.72 1.33
N VAL A 59 7.75 -10.44 1.30
CA VAL A 59 7.54 -9.55 0.14
C VAL A 59 8.86 -8.95 -0.34
N PRO A 60 9.02 -8.64 -1.64
CA PRO A 60 10.21 -7.97 -2.13
C PRO A 60 10.41 -6.56 -1.50
N PRO A 61 11.65 -6.09 -1.29
CA PRO A 61 11.91 -4.75 -0.74
C PRO A 61 11.30 -3.59 -1.55
N SER A 62 11.16 -3.76 -2.88
CA SER A 62 10.52 -2.76 -3.75
C SER A 62 9.04 -2.54 -3.41
N VAL A 63 8.36 -3.55 -2.86
CA VAL A 63 6.98 -3.45 -2.39
C VAL A 63 6.90 -2.52 -1.18
N LEU A 64 7.84 -2.61 -0.24
CA LEU A 64 7.88 -1.72 0.91
C LEU A 64 8.10 -0.26 0.47
N THR A 65 8.97 -0.04 -0.51
CA THR A 65 9.17 1.29 -1.12
C THR A 65 7.89 1.81 -1.79
N TYR A 66 7.16 0.94 -2.49
CA TYR A 66 5.88 1.31 -3.11
C TYR A 66 4.83 1.68 -2.04
N LEU A 67 4.76 0.92 -0.94
CA LEU A 67 3.84 1.20 0.15
C LEU A 67 4.21 2.50 0.89
N GLU A 68 5.49 2.75 1.13
CA GLU A 68 5.99 4.00 1.70
C GLU A 68 5.53 5.20 0.87
N ALA A 69 5.67 5.16 -0.46
CA ALA A 69 5.21 6.23 -1.35
C ALA A 69 3.69 6.49 -1.30
N ARG A 70 2.91 5.57 -0.73
CA ARG A 70 1.45 5.71 -0.58
C ARG A 70 1.01 6.03 0.85
N LEU A 71 1.90 5.92 1.82
CA LEU A 71 1.66 6.14 3.24
C LEU A 71 2.42 7.41 3.67
N PRO A 72 1.77 8.59 3.69
CA PRO A 72 2.46 9.86 3.93
C PRO A 72 3.07 9.96 5.33
N ASP A 73 2.57 9.19 6.30
CA ASP A 73 3.07 9.20 7.68
C ASP A 73 4.27 8.26 7.89
N VAL A 74 4.60 7.42 6.90
CA VAL A 74 5.65 6.40 6.99
C VAL A 74 6.88 6.86 6.22
N HIS A 75 8.03 6.88 6.89
CA HIS A 75 9.28 7.32 6.28
C HIS A 75 10.43 6.37 6.59
N SER A 76 11.23 6.06 5.57
CA SER A 76 12.50 5.38 5.75
C SER A 76 13.61 6.33 6.22
N ILE A 77 14.47 5.82 7.09
CA ILE A 77 15.75 6.41 7.46
C ILE A 77 16.80 5.78 6.55
N VAL A 78 17.45 6.60 5.74
CA VAL A 78 18.48 6.16 4.79
C VAL A 78 19.84 6.31 5.45
N ASP A 79 20.57 5.20 5.57
CA ASP A 79 21.97 5.17 5.99
C ASP A 79 22.82 4.63 4.83
N GLY A 80 23.35 5.56 4.03
CA GLY A 80 24.09 5.24 2.80
C GLY A 80 23.28 4.40 1.82
N ARG A 81 23.58 3.09 1.76
CA ARG A 81 22.91 2.12 0.87
C ARG A 81 21.77 1.35 1.56
N ARG A 82 21.65 1.41 2.89
CA ARG A 82 20.66 0.68 3.67
C ARG A 82 19.47 1.58 3.99
N ARG A 83 18.31 0.96 4.11
CA ARG A 83 17.05 1.63 4.50
C ARG A 83 16.57 1.00 5.78
N TYR A 84 16.17 1.84 6.71
CA TYR A 84 15.64 1.45 8.00
C TYR A 84 14.27 2.08 8.19
N TYR A 85 13.34 1.35 8.79
CA TYR A 85 12.07 1.90 9.23
C TYR A 85 12.05 1.95 10.75
N ARG A 86 11.33 2.92 11.32
CA ARG A 86 10.98 2.85 12.73
C ARG A 86 10.12 1.62 12.97
N SER A 87 10.16 1.06 14.17
CA SER A 87 9.41 -0.15 14.49
C SER A 87 7.90 0.00 14.27
N ALA A 88 7.33 1.16 14.62
CA ALA A 88 5.92 1.49 14.39
C ALA A 88 5.56 1.53 12.90
N ASP A 89 6.42 2.15 12.10
CA ASP A 89 6.25 2.26 10.64
C ASP A 89 6.40 0.89 9.97
N ALA A 90 7.38 0.10 10.41
CA ALA A 90 7.59 -1.27 9.97
C ALA A 90 6.36 -2.14 10.26
N ALA A 91 5.75 -2.00 11.43
CA ALA A 91 4.52 -2.72 11.77
C ALA A 91 3.34 -2.29 10.90
N LEU A 92 3.19 -0.99 10.59
CA LEU A 92 2.15 -0.54 9.68
C LEU A 92 2.36 -1.08 8.25
N LEU A 93 3.60 -1.07 7.76
CA LEU A 93 3.97 -1.63 6.46
C LEU A 93 3.72 -3.13 6.39
N ALA A 94 4.13 -3.88 7.42
CA ALA A 94 3.90 -5.32 7.52
C ALA A 94 2.41 -5.67 7.51
N GLY A 95 1.60 -4.95 8.29
CA GLY A 95 0.15 -5.15 8.30
C GLY A 95 -0.51 -4.81 6.96
N CYS A 96 -0.07 -3.74 6.29
CA CYS A 96 -0.56 -3.42 4.95
C CYS A 96 -0.19 -4.51 3.94
N ALA A 97 1.05 -5.00 3.97
CA ALA A 97 1.52 -6.05 3.08
C ALA A 97 0.78 -7.37 3.31
N GLU A 98 0.50 -7.75 4.56
CA GLU A 98 -0.31 -8.94 4.87
C GLU A 98 -1.73 -8.82 4.32
N LEU A 99 -2.36 -7.64 4.45
CA LEU A 99 -3.70 -7.43 3.88
C LEU A 99 -3.68 -7.55 2.35
N LEU A 100 -2.65 -7.01 1.68
CA LEU A 100 -2.57 -7.02 0.23
C LEU A 100 -2.23 -8.40 -0.33
N TYR A 101 -1.18 -9.04 0.19
CA TYR A 101 -0.59 -10.25 -0.39
C TYR A 101 -0.94 -11.52 0.37
N GLY A 102 -1.17 -11.44 1.69
CA GLY A 102 -1.62 -12.57 2.50
C GLY A 102 -3.12 -12.81 2.36
N GLU A 103 -3.93 -11.76 2.51
CA GLU A 103 -5.41 -11.85 2.38
C GLU A 103 -5.95 -11.58 0.97
N GLY A 104 -5.12 -11.06 0.06
CA GLY A 104 -5.57 -10.71 -1.30
C GLY A 104 -6.50 -9.49 -1.36
N ARG A 105 -6.45 -8.60 -0.35
CA ARG A 105 -7.25 -7.35 -0.36
C ARG A 105 -6.76 -6.41 -1.44
N SER A 106 -7.68 -5.57 -1.92
CA SER A 106 -7.32 -4.51 -2.85
C SER A 106 -6.66 -3.34 -2.14
N PHE A 107 -5.74 -2.66 -2.83
CA PHE A 107 -5.14 -1.42 -2.33
C PHE A 107 -6.18 -0.35 -1.94
N ARG A 108 -7.34 -0.33 -2.62
CA ARG A 108 -8.44 0.57 -2.32
C ARG A 108 -9.06 0.29 -0.94
N GLU A 109 -9.27 -0.97 -0.60
CA GLU A 109 -9.83 -1.39 0.69
C GLU A 109 -8.86 -1.09 1.84
N VAL A 110 -7.57 -1.40 1.66
CA VAL A 110 -6.53 -1.12 2.65
C VAL A 110 -6.48 0.38 2.94
N MET A 111 -6.44 1.23 1.91
CA MET A 111 -6.50 2.69 2.12
C MET A 111 -7.83 3.16 2.73
N GLY A 112 -8.93 2.45 2.47
CA GLY A 112 -10.20 2.67 3.15
C GLY A 112 -10.11 2.44 4.66
N PHE A 113 -9.45 1.37 5.09
CA PHE A 113 -9.21 1.11 6.50
C PHE A 113 -8.35 2.19 7.16
N LEU A 114 -7.30 2.65 6.49
CA LEU A 114 -6.43 3.71 7.01
C LEU A 114 -7.18 5.03 7.20
N ARG A 115 -7.97 5.47 6.20
CA ARG A 115 -8.78 6.69 6.30
C ARG A 115 -9.86 6.63 7.38
N ASN A 116 -10.41 5.45 7.65
CA ASN A 116 -11.43 5.24 8.69
C ASN A 116 -10.82 5.14 10.10
N GLY A 117 -9.57 5.56 10.29
CA GLY A 117 -8.88 5.53 11.58
C GLY A 117 -8.48 4.12 12.06
N ARG A 118 -8.54 3.10 11.19
CA ARG A 118 -8.18 1.72 11.55
C ARG A 118 -6.69 1.44 11.38
N ALA A 119 -5.85 2.47 11.21
CA ALA A 119 -4.39 2.33 11.09
C ALA A 119 -3.78 1.56 12.27
N LYS A 120 -4.24 1.79 13.50
CA LYS A 120 -3.81 1.04 14.69
C LYS A 120 -4.13 -0.46 14.61
N ALA A 121 -5.27 -0.82 14.02
CA ALA A 121 -5.64 -2.23 13.85
C ALA A 121 -4.77 -2.90 12.79
N VAL A 122 -4.44 -2.18 11.70
CA VAL A 122 -3.49 -2.65 10.69
C VAL A 122 -2.09 -2.82 11.28
N ALA A 123 -1.60 -1.82 12.03
CA ALA A 123 -0.31 -1.89 12.71
C ALA A 123 -0.25 -3.03 13.74
N LYS A 124 -1.30 -3.24 14.54
CA LYS A 124 -1.39 -4.39 15.47
C LYS A 124 -1.18 -5.71 14.76
N ARG A 125 -1.67 -5.82 13.53
CA ARG A 125 -1.51 -7.01 12.70
C ARG A 125 -0.05 -7.20 12.30
N GLY A 126 0.59 -6.16 11.79
CA GLY A 126 2.01 -6.22 11.46
C GLY A 126 2.90 -6.47 12.68
N TRP A 127 2.56 -5.95 13.87
CA TRP A 127 3.27 -6.28 15.10
C TRP A 127 3.25 -7.78 15.44
N ALA A 128 2.20 -8.51 15.05
CA ALA A 128 2.13 -9.96 15.24
C ALA A 128 3.09 -10.72 14.29
N LEU A 129 3.30 -10.19 13.09
CA LEU A 129 4.30 -10.69 12.14
C LEU A 129 5.71 -10.41 12.63
N LEU A 130 5.98 -9.18 13.08
CA LEU A 130 7.32 -8.73 13.50
C LEU A 130 7.71 -9.16 14.92
N ARG A 131 7.02 -10.13 15.53
CA ARG A 131 7.28 -10.57 16.91
C ARG A 131 8.71 -11.09 17.12
N HIS A 132 9.33 -11.61 16.06
CA HIS A 132 10.67 -12.21 16.07
C HIS A 132 11.72 -11.34 15.37
N VAL A 133 11.33 -10.15 14.90
CA VAL A 133 12.25 -9.25 14.22
C VAL A 133 12.95 -8.39 15.28
N GLU A 134 14.24 -8.63 15.41
CA GLU A 134 15.08 -7.86 16.32
C GLU A 134 15.34 -6.47 15.76
N ALA A 135 15.18 -5.47 16.62
CA ALA A 135 15.41 -4.08 16.27
C ALA A 135 16.88 -3.73 16.50
N VAL A 136 17.46 -3.01 15.55
CA VAL A 136 18.87 -2.62 15.56
C VAL A 136 18.99 -1.18 16.06
N ALA A 137 20.06 -0.91 16.82
CA ALA A 137 20.40 0.45 17.24
C ALA A 137 20.69 1.34 16.01
N PRO A 138 20.28 2.62 16.01
CA PRO A 138 20.55 3.51 14.89
C PRO A 138 22.06 3.64 14.64
N PRO A 139 22.54 3.54 13.38
CA PRO A 139 23.88 3.98 13.07
C PRO A 139 23.98 5.49 13.37
N VAL A 140 24.97 5.87 14.18
CA VAL A 140 25.20 7.27 14.58
C VAL A 140 25.44 8.11 13.30
N ALA A 141 24.63 9.15 13.15
CA ALA A 141 24.42 9.89 11.91
C ALA A 141 25.70 10.50 11.30
N ALA A 142 25.98 10.15 10.05
CA ALA A 142 26.56 11.08 9.09
C ALA A 142 25.42 11.58 8.19
N ALA A 143 25.11 12.87 8.28
CA ALA A 143 24.01 13.51 7.58
C ALA A 143 24.08 13.24 6.06
N ALA A 144 23.10 12.48 5.55
CA ALA A 144 22.92 12.27 4.12
C ALA A 144 22.08 13.41 3.51
N PRO A 145 22.42 13.90 2.31
CA PRO A 145 21.65 14.95 1.62
C PRO A 145 20.24 14.45 1.25
N PRO A 146 19.25 15.36 1.07
CA PRO A 146 17.88 14.98 0.82
C PRO A 146 17.78 14.17 -0.47
N ALA A 147 17.32 12.92 -0.34
CA ALA A 147 16.90 12.12 -1.47
C ALA A 147 15.84 12.93 -2.25
N ARG A 148 16.12 13.16 -3.54
CA ARG A 148 15.25 13.93 -4.42
C ARG A 148 13.84 13.32 -4.37
N ALA A 149 12.91 14.05 -3.76
CA ALA A 149 11.51 13.69 -3.73
C ALA A 149 11.06 13.39 -5.17
N ILE A 150 10.51 12.20 -5.38
CA ILE A 150 9.83 11.87 -6.62
C ILE A 150 8.63 12.83 -6.66
N PRO A 151 8.55 13.77 -7.60
CA PRO A 151 7.43 14.70 -7.64
C PRO A 151 6.13 13.91 -7.80
N PRO A 152 5.02 14.35 -7.20
CA PRO A 152 3.73 13.65 -7.28
C PRO A 152 3.25 13.43 -8.73
N ASP A 153 3.79 14.19 -9.69
CA ASP A 153 3.56 14.04 -11.13
C ASP A 153 4.39 12.93 -11.81
N ALA A 154 5.39 12.37 -11.12
CA ALA A 154 6.14 11.20 -11.58
C ALA A 154 5.47 9.87 -11.21
N LEU A 155 4.38 9.90 -10.43
CA LEU A 155 3.42 8.82 -10.41
C LEU A 155 2.67 8.85 -11.74
N VAL A 156 3.22 8.18 -12.75
CA VAL A 156 2.51 7.91 -14.01
C VAL A 156 1.21 7.21 -13.62
N ARG A 157 0.11 7.97 -13.58
CA ARG A 157 -1.22 7.41 -13.63
C ARG A 157 -1.29 6.75 -14.99
N HIS A 158 -1.18 5.42 -15.04
CA HIS A 158 -1.57 4.68 -16.23
C HIS A 158 -3.06 4.93 -16.49
N ARG A 159 -3.38 6.07 -17.13
CA ARG A 159 -4.65 6.28 -17.82
C ARG A 159 -4.51 5.61 -19.18
N GLY A 160 -4.56 4.29 -19.12
CA GLY A 160 -4.47 3.39 -20.24
C GLY A 160 -4.53 1.99 -19.68
N ARG A 161 -5.45 1.16 -20.21
CA ARG A 161 -5.42 -0.28 -20.00
C ARG A 161 -3.98 -0.73 -20.25
N PRO A 162 -3.31 -1.44 -19.32
CA PRO A 162 -1.97 -1.94 -19.58
C PRO A 162 -2.06 -2.76 -20.86
N THR A 163 -1.47 -2.26 -21.94
CA THR A 163 -1.20 -3.10 -23.09
C THR A 163 -0.18 -4.10 -22.55
N ALA A 164 -0.62 -5.34 -22.40
CA ALA A 164 0.22 -6.42 -21.93
C ALA A 164 1.57 -6.34 -22.65
N PRO A 165 2.70 -6.56 -21.95
CA PRO A 165 3.96 -6.77 -22.64
C PRO A 165 3.69 -7.86 -23.67
N LYS A 166 3.99 -7.58 -24.94
CA LYS A 166 3.97 -8.59 -25.99
C LYS A 166 5.12 -9.54 -25.63
N SER A 167 4.81 -10.50 -24.78
CA SER A 167 5.74 -11.57 -24.44
C SER A 167 6.14 -12.18 -25.78
N PRO A 168 7.44 -12.39 -26.07
CA PRO A 168 7.77 -13.43 -27.03
C PRO A 168 7.03 -14.67 -26.55
N ALA A 169 6.32 -15.31 -27.47
CA ALA A 169 5.48 -16.45 -27.17
C ALA A 169 6.35 -17.56 -26.58
N ASP A 170 6.45 -17.59 -25.26
CA ASP A 170 6.68 -18.83 -24.54
C ASP A 170 5.49 -19.71 -24.90
N PRO A 171 5.70 -20.95 -25.38
CA PRO A 171 4.60 -21.84 -25.67
C PRO A 171 3.80 -21.96 -24.38
N ALA A 172 2.53 -21.55 -24.43
CA ALA A 172 1.63 -21.67 -23.30
C ALA A 172 1.72 -23.11 -22.81
N ILE A 173 2.34 -23.32 -21.64
CA ILE A 173 2.17 -24.57 -20.92
C ILE A 173 0.72 -24.53 -20.46
N THR A 174 -0.18 -24.95 -21.34
CA THR A 174 -1.57 -25.23 -20.99
C THR A 174 -1.53 -26.51 -20.18
N VAL A 175 -1.12 -26.42 -18.92
CA VAL A 175 -1.28 -27.55 -18.00
C VAL A 175 -2.78 -27.70 -17.81
N ASP A 176 -3.32 -28.83 -18.29
CA ASP A 176 -4.72 -29.14 -18.10
C ASP A 176 -5.00 -29.28 -16.59
N PRO A 177 -5.88 -28.45 -16.00
CA PRO A 177 -6.17 -28.50 -14.57
C PRO A 177 -6.65 -29.88 -14.11
N SER A 178 -7.29 -30.63 -15.01
CA SER A 178 -7.78 -31.99 -14.74
C SER A 178 -6.62 -32.98 -14.55
N SER A 179 -5.52 -32.81 -15.29
CA SER A 179 -4.29 -33.61 -15.16
C SER A 179 -3.62 -33.39 -13.80
N ILE A 180 -3.55 -32.13 -13.34
CA ILE A 180 -2.97 -31.80 -12.02
C ILE A 180 -3.82 -32.43 -10.91
N LEU A 181 -5.15 -32.35 -11.03
CA LEU A 181 -6.05 -32.95 -10.04
C LEU A 181 -5.92 -34.47 -9.98
N ALA A 182 -5.73 -35.14 -11.12
CA ALA A 182 -5.50 -36.58 -11.16
C ALA A 182 -4.21 -36.98 -10.43
N GLU A 183 -3.10 -36.28 -10.68
CA GLU A 183 -1.83 -36.52 -10.00
C GLU A 183 -1.94 -36.31 -8.48
N LEU A 184 -2.64 -35.24 -8.05
CA LEU A 184 -2.85 -34.96 -6.63
C LEU A 184 -3.71 -36.03 -5.95
N ILE A 185 -4.76 -36.52 -6.62
CA ILE A 185 -5.59 -37.61 -6.10
C ILE A 185 -4.77 -38.90 -5.96
N GLU A 186 -3.88 -39.19 -6.91
CA GLU A 186 -3.01 -40.36 -6.85
C GLU A 186 -2.00 -40.26 -5.70
N CYS A 187 -1.40 -39.08 -5.50
CA CYS A 187 -0.52 -38.80 -4.36
C CYS A 187 -1.24 -39.07 -3.03
N VAL A 188 -2.49 -38.62 -2.88
CA VAL A 188 -3.28 -38.84 -1.66
C VAL A 188 -3.54 -40.32 -1.42
N ARG A 189 -3.89 -41.08 -2.47
CA ARG A 189 -4.12 -42.54 -2.34
C ARG A 189 -2.87 -43.29 -1.91
N VAL A 190 -1.70 -42.95 -2.46
CA VAL A 190 -0.43 -43.57 -2.09
C VAL A 190 -0.09 -43.29 -0.63
N LEU A 191 -0.34 -42.07 -0.15
CA LEU A 191 -0.14 -41.72 1.25
C LEU A 191 -1.09 -42.44 2.20
N GLU A 192 -2.36 -42.61 1.80
CA GLU A 192 -3.35 -43.36 2.59
C GLU A 192 -3.02 -44.85 2.65
N ALA A 193 -2.52 -45.44 1.57
CA ALA A 193 -2.12 -46.85 1.53
C ALA A 193 -0.84 -47.14 2.33
N ALA A 194 0.00 -46.13 2.56
CA ALA A 194 1.22 -46.22 3.34
C ALA A 194 1.01 -46.01 4.86
N ARG A 195 -0.23 -45.77 5.30
CA ARG A 195 -0.61 -45.58 6.70
C ARG A 195 -1.14 -46.87 7.32
#